data_AF-A0A644ZCF6-F1
#
_entry.id   AF-A0A644ZCF6-F1
#
_cell.length_a   1.000
_cell.length_b   1.000
_cell.length_c   1.000
_cell.angle_alpha   90.00
_cell.angle_beta   90.00
_cell.angle_gamma   90.00
#
_symmetry.space_group_name_H-M   'P 1'
#
loop_
_entity.id
_entity.type
_entity.pdbx_description
1 polymer ?
#
loop_
_entity_poly.entity_id
_entity_poly.type
_entity_poly.pdbx_seq_one_letter_code
_entity_poly.pdbx_strand_id
1 'polypeptide(L)'
;MYHWKRTVCLALCFTLLFSLAVGAANTAEFTDSRDIVHKTAVETVTGLKIMGAKENGCFDSKGTVTRAEMCKIICLVLNGGNEPQFGQTTSSYADVEGHWAAGFIEYGENIGFIAGRGDGTFDPDAPVTGVQAAKMLLVAIGFDTASEGFTGSDWAIAVNVRANQKGFYEGFDSLNPSSAIGRDDAAQMIYNALNAVMVRYDYMITSVNGELQVTPALSDDKEGQTLLSRKFNITP
;
A
#
# COMPACT_ATOMS: atom_id res chain seq x y z
N MET A 1 20.63 1.36 -67.08
CA MET A 1 21.24 2.16 -66.00
C MET A 1 20.19 2.33 -64.91
N TYR A 2 19.98 1.33 -64.06
CA TYR A 2 20.70 1.05 -62.80
C TYR A 2 20.59 2.19 -61.75
N HIS A 3 19.75 1.92 -60.73
CA HIS A 3 19.95 2.20 -59.30
C HIS A 3 20.02 3.65 -58.78
N TRP A 4 18.87 4.11 -58.28
CA TRP A 4 18.67 5.19 -57.30
C TRP A 4 17.13 5.27 -57.23
N LYS A 5 16.35 5.00 -56.17
CA LYS A 5 16.54 5.15 -54.74
C LYS A 5 15.80 3.99 -54.04
N ARG A 6 16.44 2.83 -53.89
CA ARG A 6 16.08 1.82 -52.86
C ARG A 6 16.66 2.23 -51.49
N THR A 7 16.73 3.53 -51.22
CA THR A 7 17.53 4.14 -50.13
C THR A 7 16.75 5.17 -49.32
N VAL A 8 15.43 4.99 -49.21
CA VAL A 8 14.60 5.74 -48.24
C VAL A 8 14.16 4.85 -47.05
N CYS A 9 14.46 3.54 -47.08
CA CYS A 9 14.25 2.62 -45.94
C CYS A 9 15.46 2.49 -44.99
N LEU A 10 16.49 3.34 -45.13
CA LEU A 10 17.75 3.25 -44.39
C LEU A 10 18.18 4.64 -43.88
N ALA A 11 17.26 5.33 -43.20
CA ALA A 11 17.61 6.47 -42.37
C ALA A 11 16.56 6.62 -41.26
N LEU A 12 17.01 6.38 -40.03
CA LEU A 12 16.28 6.51 -38.77
C LEU A 12 15.31 5.38 -38.37
N CYS A 13 15.85 4.17 -38.30
CA CYS A 13 15.68 3.31 -37.11
C CYS A 13 16.29 3.97 -35.84
N PHE A 14 15.89 5.21 -35.55
CA PHE A 14 16.46 6.05 -34.50
C PHE A 14 15.39 6.91 -33.83
N THR A 15 14.24 6.31 -33.53
CA THR A 15 13.44 6.73 -32.39
C THR A 15 13.06 5.48 -31.62
N LEU A 16 13.96 5.13 -30.69
CA LEU A 16 13.67 4.53 -29.40
C LEU A 16 12.32 3.79 -29.39
N LEU A 17 12.28 2.46 -29.53
CA LEU A 17 12.59 1.59 -28.40
C LEU A 17 12.67 2.37 -27.08
N PHE A 18 11.57 3.02 -26.71
CA PHE A 18 11.18 3.14 -25.31
C PHE A 18 10.74 1.73 -24.88
N SER A 19 11.69 0.79 -24.96
CA SER A 19 11.67 -0.37 -24.11
C SER A 19 11.66 0.20 -22.71
N LEU A 20 10.50 0.10 -22.06
CA LEU A 20 10.38 0.16 -20.61
C LEU A 20 11.31 -0.92 -20.07
N ALA A 21 12.59 -0.56 -19.92
CA ALA A 21 13.40 -1.13 -18.87
C ALA A 21 12.74 -0.64 -17.59
N VAL A 22 11.75 -1.39 -17.12
CA VAL A 22 11.49 -1.46 -15.69
C VAL A 22 12.81 -1.93 -15.11
N GLY A 23 13.65 -0.99 -14.68
CA GLY A 23 14.86 -1.31 -13.95
C GLY A 23 14.41 -2.06 -12.71
N ALA A 24 14.75 -3.36 -12.63
CA ALA A 24 14.57 -4.11 -11.41
C ALA A 24 15.39 -3.40 -10.32
N ALA A 25 14.72 -2.86 -9.31
CA ALA A 25 15.40 -2.25 -8.18
C ALA A 25 16.15 -3.36 -7.41
N ASN A 26 17.45 -3.17 -7.17
CA ASN A 26 18.28 -4.14 -6.45
C ASN A 26 18.59 -3.62 -5.06
N THR A 27 18.46 -4.45 -4.02
CA THR A 27 18.84 -4.03 -2.64
C THR A 27 20.31 -3.62 -2.52
N ALA A 28 21.17 -4.10 -3.42
CA ALA A 28 22.58 -3.73 -3.51
C ALA A 28 22.82 -2.22 -3.76
N GLU A 29 21.78 -1.47 -4.13
CA GLU A 29 21.83 -0.01 -4.31
C GLU A 29 21.77 0.74 -2.98
N PHE A 30 21.30 0.11 -1.90
CA PHE A 30 21.22 0.74 -0.59
C PHE A 30 22.55 0.65 0.18
N THR A 31 22.94 1.77 0.77
CA THR A 31 24.17 1.87 1.58
C THR A 31 24.15 1.01 2.84
N ASP A 32 22.95 0.71 3.36
CA ASP A 32 22.66 -0.15 4.52
C ASP A 32 22.17 -1.55 4.13
N SER A 33 22.41 -2.01 2.89
CA SER A 33 21.93 -3.32 2.38
C SER A 33 22.31 -4.55 3.23
N ARG A 34 23.35 -4.46 4.06
CA ARG A 34 23.74 -5.52 5.00
C ARG A 34 22.83 -5.61 6.23
N ASP A 35 22.18 -4.52 6.58
CA ASP A 35 21.25 -4.41 7.71
C ASP A 35 19.80 -4.75 7.31
N ILE A 36 19.54 -5.03 6.03
CA ILE A 36 18.23 -5.43 5.52
C ILE A 36 18.04 -6.93 5.73
N VAL A 37 17.02 -7.30 6.50
CA VAL A 37 16.61 -8.68 6.77
C VAL A 37 15.68 -9.16 5.65
N HIS A 38 14.63 -8.39 5.33
CA HIS A 38 13.59 -8.78 4.38
C HIS A 38 13.91 -8.38 2.93
N LYS A 39 15.04 -8.86 2.41
CA LYS A 39 15.59 -8.43 1.11
C LYS A 39 14.59 -8.51 -0.05
N THR A 40 13.93 -9.65 -0.23
CA THR A 40 12.93 -9.83 -1.30
C THR A 40 11.80 -8.82 -1.20
N ALA A 41 11.31 -8.57 0.02
CA ALA A 41 10.25 -7.60 0.25
C ALA A 41 10.73 -6.20 -0.11
N VAL A 42 11.91 -5.79 0.36
CA VAL A 42 12.51 -4.49 0.05
C VAL A 42 12.76 -4.30 -1.45
N GLU A 43 13.29 -5.30 -2.15
CA GLU A 43 13.47 -5.26 -3.62
C GLU A 43 12.13 -5.07 -4.33
N THR A 44 11.11 -5.81 -3.90
CA THR A 44 9.78 -5.76 -4.50
C THR A 44 9.14 -4.39 -4.29
N VAL A 45 9.05 -3.89 -3.05
CA VAL A 45 8.42 -2.59 -2.79
C VAL A 45 9.19 -1.43 -3.42
N THR A 46 10.50 -1.59 -3.61
CA THR A 46 11.33 -0.61 -4.32
C THR A 46 11.11 -0.66 -5.83
N GLY A 47 11.09 -1.86 -6.43
CA GLY A 47 10.84 -2.04 -7.86
C GLY A 47 9.43 -1.58 -8.26
N LEU A 48 8.47 -1.73 -7.34
CA LEU A 48 7.10 -1.23 -7.50
C LEU A 48 6.94 0.26 -7.14
N LYS A 49 8.01 0.96 -6.76
CA LYS A 49 7.99 2.39 -6.39
C LYS A 49 7.05 2.73 -5.22
N ILE A 50 6.85 1.77 -4.31
CA ILE A 50 6.00 1.93 -3.11
C ILE A 50 6.85 2.47 -1.96
N MET A 51 8.07 1.97 -1.80
CA MET A 51 9.07 2.46 -0.86
C MET A 51 10.40 2.64 -1.58
N GLY A 52 11.31 3.41 -1.00
CA GLY A 52 12.63 3.62 -1.59
C GLY A 52 13.62 4.19 -0.58
N ALA A 53 14.81 4.53 -1.08
CA ALA A 53 15.86 5.17 -0.29
C ALA A 53 15.39 6.51 0.29
N LYS A 54 15.90 6.84 1.48
CA LYS A 54 15.88 8.21 2.00
C LYS A 54 17.01 9.04 1.35
N GLU A 55 17.08 10.34 1.67
CA GLU A 55 17.97 11.32 1.00
C GLU A 55 19.46 10.95 0.96
N ASN A 56 19.93 10.09 1.86
CA ASN A 56 21.32 9.63 1.97
C ASN A 56 21.60 8.30 1.21
N GLY A 57 20.65 7.79 0.43
CA GLY A 57 20.80 6.53 -0.31
C GLY A 57 20.73 5.26 0.56
N CYS A 58 20.33 5.37 1.84
CA CYS A 58 20.02 4.20 2.67
C CYS A 58 18.51 3.90 2.62
N PHE A 59 18.16 2.63 2.79
CA PHE A 59 16.76 2.23 2.98
C PHE A 59 16.22 2.67 4.35
N ASP A 60 17.11 2.79 5.35
CA ASP A 60 16.81 3.06 6.76
C ASP A 60 16.11 1.87 7.42
N SER A 61 16.66 0.65 7.26
CA SER A 61 16.01 -0.60 7.70
C SER A 61 15.76 -0.67 9.21
N LYS A 62 16.58 0.01 10.01
CA LYS A 62 16.47 0.11 11.48
C LYS A 62 15.55 1.24 11.95
N GLY A 63 15.14 2.14 11.06
CA GLY A 63 14.21 3.22 11.35
C GLY A 63 12.78 2.72 11.54
N THR A 64 11.91 3.61 12.03
CA THR A 64 10.45 3.36 12.07
C THR A 64 9.75 4.11 10.95
N VAL A 65 8.51 3.71 10.66
CA VAL A 65 7.65 4.41 9.70
C VAL A 65 6.71 5.34 10.45
N THR A 66 6.61 6.60 10.01
CA THR A 66 5.64 7.56 10.55
C THR A 66 4.24 7.32 10.00
N ARG A 67 3.22 7.85 10.67
CA ARG A 67 1.83 7.79 10.20
C ARG A 67 1.66 8.44 8.83
N ALA A 68 2.31 9.58 8.60
CA ALA A 68 2.33 10.26 7.31
C ALA A 68 3.00 9.43 6.20
N GLU A 69 4.17 8.85 6.47
CA GLU A 69 4.85 7.97 5.51
C GLU A 69 3.98 6.76 5.15
N MET A 70 3.33 6.12 6.13
CA MET A 70 2.44 4.99 5.88
C MET A 70 1.23 5.40 5.03
N CYS A 71 0.68 6.60 5.22
CA CYS A 71 -0.41 7.10 4.36
C CYS A 71 0.05 7.25 2.90
N LYS A 72 1.24 7.85 2.70
CA LYS A 72 1.83 7.95 1.36
C LYS A 72 2.04 6.58 0.73
N ILE A 73 2.61 5.63 1.48
CA ILE A 73 2.83 4.25 1.05
C ILE A 73 1.52 3.62 0.55
N ILE A 74 0.45 3.69 1.33
CA ILE A 74 -0.84 3.10 0.93
C ILE A 74 -1.42 3.77 -0.32
N CYS A 75 -1.28 5.08 -0.44
CA CYS A 75 -1.70 5.79 -1.66
C CYS A 75 -0.91 5.34 -2.89
N LEU A 76 0.40 5.12 -2.75
CA LEU A 76 1.23 4.56 -3.82
C LEU A 76 0.79 3.14 -4.19
N VAL A 77 0.52 2.27 -3.20
CA VAL A 77 -0.03 0.93 -3.44
C VAL A 77 -1.33 1.01 -4.25
N LEU A 78 -2.27 1.86 -3.83
CA LEU A 78 -3.58 1.99 -4.47
C LEU A 78 -3.52 2.62 -5.86
N ASN A 79 -2.43 3.34 -6.18
CA ASN A 79 -2.18 4.00 -7.45
C ASN A 79 -1.07 3.32 -8.29
N GLY A 80 -0.77 2.05 -8.02
CA GLY A 80 0.16 1.25 -8.83
C GLY A 80 1.60 1.77 -8.82
N GLY A 81 2.06 2.31 -7.68
CA GLY A 81 3.42 2.85 -7.50
C GLY A 81 3.60 4.27 -8.03
N ASN A 82 2.56 4.88 -8.57
CA ASN A 82 2.63 6.25 -9.07
C ASN A 82 2.19 7.23 -8.01
N GLU A 83 2.93 8.33 -7.85
CA GLU A 83 2.55 9.37 -6.89
C GLU A 83 1.24 10.04 -7.34
N PRO A 84 0.16 9.93 -6.54
CA PRO A 84 -1.11 10.56 -6.86
C PRO A 84 -0.97 12.08 -6.86
N GLN A 85 -1.75 12.74 -7.70
CA GLN A 85 -1.88 14.18 -7.71
C GLN A 85 -3.13 14.58 -6.93
N PHE A 86 -2.94 15.36 -5.87
CA PHE A 86 -4.04 15.91 -5.09
C PHE A 86 -4.34 17.33 -5.58
N GLY A 87 -5.62 17.68 -5.63
CA GLY A 87 -6.05 19.06 -5.83
C GLY A 87 -5.70 19.93 -4.61
N GLN A 88 -6.24 21.14 -4.56
CA GLN A 88 -6.22 21.91 -3.32
C GLN A 88 -7.01 21.14 -2.25
N THR A 89 -6.34 20.79 -1.15
CA THR A 89 -6.93 20.03 -0.04
C THR A 89 -6.88 20.87 1.24
N THR A 90 -8.02 21.07 1.89
CA THR A 90 -8.08 21.53 3.28
C THR A 90 -8.12 20.31 4.18
N SER A 91 -7.24 20.25 5.18
CA SER A 91 -7.26 19.12 6.11
C SER A 91 -8.34 19.27 7.18
N SER A 92 -8.95 18.15 7.56
CA SER A 92 -9.80 18.08 8.75
C SER A 92 -9.01 18.09 10.06
N TYR A 93 -7.68 17.90 9.98
CA TYR A 93 -6.77 17.85 11.12
C TYR A 93 -5.94 19.12 11.24
N ALA A 94 -5.92 19.71 12.44
CA ALA A 94 -5.27 20.99 12.68
C ALA A 94 -3.74 20.95 12.49
N ASP A 95 -3.13 19.80 12.73
CA ASP A 95 -1.68 19.56 12.64
C ASP A 95 -1.21 19.07 11.25
N VAL A 96 -2.13 19.03 10.28
CA VAL A 96 -1.84 18.58 8.91
C VAL A 96 -1.88 19.73 7.90
N GLU A 97 -2.39 20.90 8.29
CA GLU A 97 -2.39 22.09 7.43
C GLU A 97 -0.95 22.51 7.08
N GLY A 98 -0.64 22.60 5.78
CA GLY A 98 0.70 22.89 5.28
C GLY A 98 1.71 21.74 5.38
N HIS A 99 1.31 20.58 5.92
CA HIS A 99 2.16 19.39 5.98
C HIS A 99 2.27 18.72 4.61
N TRP A 100 3.45 18.20 4.25
CA TRP A 100 3.69 17.56 2.95
C TRP A 100 2.75 16.38 2.67
N ALA A 101 2.29 15.73 3.74
CA ALA A 101 1.42 14.56 3.67
C ALA A 101 -0.08 14.90 3.58
N ALA A 102 -0.47 16.18 3.56
CA ALA A 102 -1.86 16.61 3.69
C ALA A 102 -2.80 15.91 2.68
N GLY A 103 -2.44 15.90 1.40
CA GLY A 103 -3.27 15.24 0.39
C GLY A 103 -3.40 13.72 0.58
N PHE A 104 -2.34 13.06 1.06
CA PHE A 104 -2.34 11.62 1.33
C PHE A 104 -3.20 11.27 2.55
N ILE A 105 -3.12 12.09 3.60
CA ILE A 105 -3.91 11.94 4.83
C ILE A 105 -5.37 12.17 4.50
N GLU A 106 -5.71 13.25 3.79
CA GLU A 106 -7.11 13.52 3.40
C GLU A 106 -7.68 12.43 2.49
N TYR A 107 -6.89 11.91 1.56
CA TYR A 107 -7.32 10.75 0.78
C TYR A 107 -7.57 9.53 1.67
N GLY A 108 -6.68 9.27 2.62
CA GLY A 108 -6.81 8.14 3.54
C GLY A 108 -8.03 8.23 4.44
N GLU A 109 -8.39 9.44 4.89
CA GLU A 109 -9.59 9.70 5.67
C GLU A 109 -10.83 9.40 4.83
N ASN A 110 -10.88 9.90 3.59
CA ASN A 110 -12.01 9.72 2.68
C ASN A 110 -12.24 8.25 2.28
N ILE A 111 -11.17 7.47 2.13
CA ILE A 111 -11.25 6.02 1.85
C ILE A 111 -11.51 5.21 3.13
N GLY A 112 -11.28 5.80 4.31
CA GLY A 112 -11.53 5.18 5.61
C GLY A 112 -10.43 4.23 6.08
N PHE A 113 -9.22 4.30 5.51
CA PHE A 113 -8.10 3.48 5.97
C PHE A 113 -7.34 4.10 7.15
N ILE A 114 -7.57 5.38 7.46
CA ILE A 114 -7.03 6.06 8.65
C ILE A 114 -8.12 6.57 9.58
N ALA A 115 -7.70 7.02 10.76
CA ALA A 115 -8.45 7.89 11.65
C ALA A 115 -7.47 8.76 12.46
N GLY A 116 -7.92 9.94 12.86
CA GLY A 116 -7.19 10.83 13.77
C GLY A 116 -7.18 10.34 15.21
N ARG A 117 -6.61 11.15 16.10
CA ARG A 117 -6.49 10.84 17.54
C ARG A 117 -7.79 11.07 18.33
N GLY A 118 -8.77 11.74 17.73
CA GLY A 118 -10.06 12.06 18.35
C GLY A 118 -10.12 13.44 19.02
N ASP A 119 -8.99 14.16 19.05
CA ASP A 119 -8.86 15.53 19.57
C ASP A 119 -8.73 16.58 18.45
N GLY A 120 -9.01 16.20 17.20
CA GLY A 120 -8.83 17.05 16.02
C GLY A 120 -7.43 17.01 15.42
N THR A 121 -6.54 16.15 15.92
CA THR A 121 -5.19 15.94 15.36
C THR A 121 -5.07 14.59 14.65
N PHE A 122 -4.16 14.52 13.68
CA PHE A 122 -3.75 13.26 13.06
C PHE A 122 -2.46 12.69 13.65
N ASP A 123 -1.56 13.55 14.10
CA ASP A 123 -0.21 13.24 14.57
C ASP A 123 0.66 12.60 13.46
N PRO A 124 0.96 13.34 12.37
CA PRO A 124 1.57 12.80 11.15
C PRO A 124 2.99 12.25 11.36
N ASP A 125 3.77 12.89 12.23
CA ASP A 125 5.18 12.56 12.46
C ASP A 125 5.38 11.46 13.52
N ALA A 126 4.32 11.06 14.22
CA ALA A 126 4.42 9.94 15.16
C ALA A 126 4.63 8.61 14.43
N PRO A 127 5.37 7.66 15.04
CA PRO A 127 5.49 6.31 14.52
C PRO A 127 4.12 5.62 14.39
N VAL A 128 3.91 4.94 13.27
CA VAL A 128 2.75 4.06 13.07
C VAL A 128 3.01 2.71 13.74
N THR A 129 2.00 2.14 14.39
CA THR A 129 2.13 0.80 14.96
C THR A 129 1.89 -0.29 13.92
N GLY A 130 2.37 -1.51 14.17
CA GLY A 130 2.15 -2.65 13.27
C GLY A 130 0.66 -2.96 13.02
N VAL A 131 -0.19 -2.82 14.04
CA VAL A 131 -1.64 -3.02 13.94
C VAL A 131 -2.32 -1.87 13.20
N GLN A 132 -1.82 -0.64 13.32
CA GLN A 132 -2.30 0.47 12.49
C GLN A 132 -1.93 0.26 11.01
N ALA A 133 -0.70 -0.12 10.72
CA ALA A 133 -0.26 -0.44 9.35
C ALA A 133 -1.08 -1.61 8.76
N ALA A 134 -1.31 -2.67 9.55
CA ALA A 134 -2.13 -3.80 9.14
C ALA A 134 -3.58 -3.38 8.84
N LYS A 135 -4.21 -2.53 9.66
CA LYS A 135 -5.54 -1.96 9.37
C LYS A 135 -5.55 -1.26 8.02
N MET A 136 -4.58 -0.39 7.77
CA MET A 136 -4.51 0.38 6.52
C MET A 136 -4.39 -0.54 5.30
N LEU A 137 -3.58 -1.59 5.39
CA LEU A 137 -3.41 -2.59 4.34
C LEU A 137 -4.65 -3.48 4.15
N LEU A 138 -5.36 -3.85 5.22
CA LEU A 138 -6.61 -4.61 5.13
C LEU A 138 -7.66 -3.84 4.34
N VAL A 139 -7.81 -2.54 4.63
CA VAL A 139 -8.71 -1.68 3.87
C VAL A 139 -8.26 -1.55 2.42
N ALA A 140 -6.94 -1.47 2.17
CA ALA A 140 -6.41 -1.43 0.81
C ALA A 140 -6.73 -2.69 -0.01
N ILE A 141 -6.80 -3.87 0.61
CA ILE A 141 -7.23 -5.12 -0.04
C ILE A 141 -8.75 -5.33 -0.04
N GLY A 142 -9.54 -4.35 0.40
CA GLY A 142 -10.99 -4.31 0.23
C GLY A 142 -11.84 -4.56 1.48
N PHE A 143 -11.23 -4.74 2.66
CA PHE A 143 -12.00 -4.87 3.90
C PHE A 143 -12.67 -3.55 4.28
N ASP A 144 -13.91 -3.63 4.73
CA ASP A 144 -14.68 -2.48 5.21
C ASP A 144 -14.52 -2.32 6.72
N THR A 145 -14.16 -1.12 7.17
CA THR A 145 -13.84 -0.90 8.58
C THR A 145 -15.03 -1.07 9.51
N ALA A 146 -16.24 -0.70 9.06
CA ALA A 146 -17.45 -0.81 9.86
C ALA A 146 -17.91 -2.27 9.96
N SER A 147 -17.91 -2.99 8.83
CA SER A 147 -18.32 -4.40 8.75
C SER A 147 -17.41 -5.33 9.54
N GLU A 148 -16.12 -5.01 9.63
CA GLU A 148 -15.14 -5.82 10.33
C GLU A 148 -14.87 -5.40 11.78
N GLY A 149 -15.48 -4.31 12.25
CA GLY A 149 -15.22 -3.80 13.59
C GLY A 149 -13.80 -3.25 13.77
N PHE A 150 -13.21 -2.64 12.73
CA PHE A 150 -11.90 -1.97 12.81
C PHE A 150 -11.98 -0.59 13.48
N THR A 151 -12.95 -0.40 14.36
CA THR A 151 -13.24 0.81 15.13
C THR A 151 -13.70 0.44 16.55
N GLY A 152 -13.80 1.39 17.47
CA GLY A 152 -14.18 1.13 18.86
C GLY A 152 -13.03 0.64 19.75
N SER A 153 -13.33 0.05 20.91
CA SER A 153 -12.32 -0.38 21.90
C SER A 153 -11.49 -1.57 21.46
N ASP A 154 -12.11 -2.53 20.77
CA ASP A 154 -11.51 -3.83 20.44
C ASP A 154 -11.01 -3.92 19.00
N TRP A 155 -10.93 -2.78 18.31
CA TRP A 155 -10.59 -2.70 16.90
C TRP A 155 -9.28 -3.41 16.54
N ALA A 156 -8.27 -3.30 17.42
CA ALA A 156 -6.97 -3.89 17.22
C ALA A 156 -7.04 -5.43 17.20
N ILE A 157 -7.94 -6.02 17.99
CA ILE A 157 -8.15 -7.48 18.00
C ILE A 157 -8.74 -7.91 16.66
N ALA A 158 -9.79 -7.23 16.20
CA ALA A 158 -10.44 -7.53 14.92
C ALA A 158 -9.45 -7.42 13.74
N VAL A 159 -8.67 -6.34 13.71
CA VAL A 159 -7.60 -6.14 12.71
C VAL A 159 -6.59 -7.28 12.76
N ASN A 160 -6.07 -7.60 13.94
CA ASN A 160 -5.06 -8.66 14.08
C ASN A 160 -5.61 -10.02 13.62
N VAL A 161 -6.88 -10.35 13.89
CA VAL A 161 -7.50 -11.60 13.41
C VAL A 161 -7.49 -11.65 11.88
N ARG A 162 -7.92 -10.58 11.21
CA ARG A 162 -7.94 -10.53 9.74
C ARG A 162 -6.53 -10.50 9.13
N ALA A 163 -5.61 -9.75 9.73
CA ALA A 163 -4.22 -9.68 9.31
C ALA A 163 -3.55 -11.05 9.39
N ASN A 164 -3.79 -11.82 10.46
CA ASN A 164 -3.32 -13.22 10.55
C ASN A 164 -3.95 -14.11 9.47
N GLN A 165 -5.27 -14.02 9.25
CA GLN A 165 -5.96 -14.80 8.23
C GLN A 165 -5.44 -14.52 6.81
N LYS A 166 -4.99 -13.30 6.54
CA LYS A 166 -4.43 -12.88 5.25
C LYS A 166 -2.90 -13.00 5.18
N GLY A 167 -2.25 -13.56 6.21
CA GLY A 167 -0.80 -13.78 6.22
C GLY A 167 0.06 -12.52 6.35
N PHE A 168 -0.50 -11.39 6.82
CA PHE A 168 0.23 -10.12 6.89
C PHE A 168 1.43 -10.20 7.84
N TYR A 169 1.38 -11.08 8.84
CA TYR A 169 2.46 -11.30 9.82
C TYR A 169 3.33 -12.53 9.51
N GLU A 170 3.30 -13.04 8.28
CA GLU A 170 4.26 -14.07 7.85
C GLU A 170 5.66 -13.49 7.67
N GLY A 171 6.69 -14.23 8.08
CA GLY A 171 8.09 -13.80 7.97
C GLY A 171 8.59 -12.90 9.11
N PHE A 172 7.81 -12.75 10.18
CA PHE A 172 8.22 -12.04 11.39
C PHE A 172 8.57 -13.04 12.49
N ASP A 173 9.77 -12.93 13.06
CA ASP A 173 10.20 -13.79 14.16
C ASP A 173 9.51 -13.42 15.49
N SER A 174 9.24 -12.13 15.72
CA SER A 174 8.67 -11.63 16.98
C SER A 174 8.04 -10.23 16.87
N LEU A 175 7.22 -10.00 15.84
CA LEU A 175 6.52 -8.71 15.72
C LEU A 175 5.53 -8.52 16.89
N ASN A 176 5.64 -7.39 17.58
CA ASN A 176 4.59 -6.89 18.46
C ASN A 176 3.74 -5.86 17.68
N PRO A 177 2.51 -6.20 17.25
CA PRO A 177 1.68 -5.30 16.44
C PRO A 177 1.32 -3.99 17.15
N SER A 178 1.36 -3.95 18.48
CA SER A 178 1.07 -2.73 19.25
C SER A 178 2.25 -1.75 19.31
N SER A 179 3.45 -2.18 18.93
CA SER A 179 4.65 -1.35 18.88
C SER A 179 4.77 -0.61 17.54
N ALA A 180 5.58 0.45 17.52
CA ALA A 180 6.00 1.11 16.29
C ALA A 180 6.62 0.09 15.32
N ILE A 181 6.19 0.11 14.06
CA ILE A 181 6.71 -0.82 13.06
C ILE A 181 8.05 -0.30 12.51
N GLY A 182 9.03 -1.20 12.44
CA GLY A 182 10.29 -0.95 11.74
C GLY A 182 10.08 -0.80 10.24
N ARG A 183 10.97 -0.10 9.54
CA ARG A 183 10.83 0.14 8.11
C ARG A 183 11.02 -1.12 7.26
N ASP A 184 11.92 -2.02 7.67
CA ASP A 184 12.12 -3.34 7.05
C ASP A 184 10.88 -4.23 7.25
N ASP A 185 10.41 -4.29 8.50
CA ASP A 185 9.16 -4.97 8.88
C ASP A 185 7.94 -4.45 8.11
N ALA A 186 7.84 -3.14 7.90
CA ALA A 186 6.79 -2.54 7.09
C ALA A 186 6.88 -3.01 5.63
N ALA A 187 8.07 -3.08 5.05
CA ALA A 187 8.26 -3.60 3.70
C ALA A 187 7.79 -5.06 3.59
N GLN A 188 8.11 -5.91 4.58
CA GLN A 188 7.62 -7.29 4.61
C GLN A 188 6.10 -7.37 4.72
N MET A 189 5.47 -6.55 5.58
CA MET A 189 4.01 -6.54 5.72
C MET A 189 3.31 -6.08 4.44
N ILE A 190 3.85 -5.06 3.78
CA ILE A 190 3.36 -4.57 2.49
C ILE A 190 3.51 -5.65 1.43
N TYR A 191 4.66 -6.32 1.36
CA TYR A 191 4.89 -7.44 0.46
C TYR A 191 3.85 -8.55 0.66
N ASN A 192 3.56 -8.95 1.90
CA ASN A 192 2.53 -9.94 2.21
C ASN A 192 1.15 -9.46 1.74
N ALA A 193 0.79 -8.21 2.03
CA ALA A 193 -0.48 -7.63 1.61
C ALA A 193 -0.63 -7.51 0.10
N LEU A 194 0.46 -7.22 -0.63
CA LEU A 194 0.47 -7.15 -2.09
C LEU A 194 0.09 -8.49 -2.73
N ASN A 195 0.48 -9.59 -2.10
CA ASN A 195 0.21 -10.97 -2.53
C ASN A 195 -1.10 -11.54 -1.98
N ALA A 196 -1.71 -10.90 -0.98
CA ALA A 196 -2.95 -11.38 -0.39
C ALA A 196 -4.13 -11.24 -1.38
N VAL A 197 -4.99 -12.26 -1.40
CA VAL A 197 -6.24 -12.23 -2.15
C VAL A 197 -7.14 -11.13 -1.59
N MET A 198 -7.54 -10.21 -2.46
CA MET A 198 -8.46 -9.12 -2.15
C MET A 198 -9.84 -9.65 -1.79
N VAL A 199 -10.62 -8.85 -1.07
CA VAL A 199 -11.99 -9.20 -0.67
C VAL A 199 -13.00 -8.25 -1.29
N ARG A 200 -14.24 -8.70 -1.40
CA ARG A 200 -15.40 -7.91 -1.83
C ARG A 200 -16.60 -8.24 -0.94
N TYR A 201 -17.51 -7.27 -0.78
CA TYR A 201 -18.78 -7.49 -0.11
C TYR A 201 -19.87 -7.68 -1.15
N ASP A 202 -20.44 -8.89 -1.19
CA ASP A 202 -21.67 -9.17 -1.94
C ASP A 202 -22.87 -8.81 -1.05
N TYR A 203 -23.93 -8.21 -1.61
CA TYR A 203 -25.12 -7.85 -0.85
C TYR A 203 -26.22 -8.88 -1.07
N MET A 204 -26.58 -9.59 0.00
CA MET A 204 -27.67 -10.56 -0.02
C MET A 204 -28.96 -9.92 0.48
N ILE A 205 -30.05 -10.11 -0.27
CA ILE A 205 -31.39 -9.73 0.16
C ILE A 205 -32.03 -10.95 0.82
N THR A 206 -32.35 -10.84 2.10
CA THR A 206 -33.05 -11.88 2.85
C THR A 206 -34.40 -11.35 3.33
N SER A 207 -35.41 -12.21 3.40
CA SER A 207 -36.70 -11.85 4.00
C SER A 207 -36.70 -12.33 5.46
N VAL A 208 -36.76 -11.39 6.40
CA VAL A 208 -36.87 -11.66 7.83
C VAL A 208 -38.20 -11.09 8.30
N ASN A 209 -39.11 -11.96 8.73
CA ASN A 209 -40.48 -11.60 9.16
C ASN A 209 -41.32 -10.84 8.11
N GLY A 210 -41.05 -11.06 6.82
CA GLY A 210 -41.76 -10.38 5.72
C GLY A 210 -41.17 -9.03 5.32
N GLU A 211 -40.10 -8.58 5.99
CA GLU A 211 -39.32 -7.41 5.60
C GLU A 211 -38.04 -7.84 4.87
N LEU A 212 -37.72 -7.12 3.79
CA LEU A 212 -36.46 -7.31 3.09
C LEU A 212 -35.32 -6.68 3.89
N GLN A 213 -34.33 -7.50 4.27
CA GLN A 213 -33.09 -7.06 4.88
C GLN A 213 -31.93 -7.27 3.92
N VAL A 214 -31.11 -6.23 3.77
CA VAL A 214 -29.86 -6.31 3.00
C VAL A 214 -28.72 -6.60 3.97
N THR A 215 -28.07 -7.75 3.79
CA THR A 215 -26.94 -8.15 4.63
C THR A 215 -25.69 -8.26 3.76
N PRO A 216 -24.59 -7.55 4.10
CA PRO A 216 -23.32 -7.72 3.41
C PRO A 216 -22.72 -9.09 3.75
N ALA A 217 -22.22 -9.79 2.73
CA ALA A 217 -21.51 -11.06 2.84
C ALA A 217 -20.08 -10.86 2.31
N LEU A 218 -19.10 -11.01 3.19
CA LEU A 218 -17.69 -10.98 2.81
C LEU A 218 -17.36 -12.21 1.96
N SER A 219 -16.76 -12.00 0.80
CA SER A 219 -16.22 -13.05 -0.04
C SER A 219 -14.81 -12.67 -0.48
N ASP A 220 -13.94 -13.66 -0.60
CA ASP A 220 -12.71 -13.47 -1.36
C ASP A 220 -13.05 -13.13 -2.81
N ASP A 221 -12.19 -12.34 -3.44
CA ASP A 221 -12.32 -12.05 -4.86
C ASP A 221 -12.42 -13.37 -5.65
N LYS A 222 -13.54 -13.55 -6.38
CA LYS A 222 -13.85 -14.80 -7.09
C LYS A 222 -12.82 -15.14 -8.17
N GLU A 223 -12.06 -14.15 -8.63
CA GLU A 223 -10.97 -14.31 -9.60
C GLU A 223 -9.60 -14.42 -8.92
N GLY A 224 -9.54 -14.42 -7.59
CA GLY A 224 -8.30 -14.50 -6.80
C GLY A 224 -7.41 -13.27 -6.97
N GLN A 225 -7.98 -12.12 -7.32
CA GLN A 225 -7.18 -10.91 -7.58
C GLN A 225 -6.44 -10.45 -6.33
N THR A 226 -5.21 -10.00 -6.52
CA THR A 226 -4.33 -9.41 -5.49
C THR A 226 -4.08 -7.95 -5.84
N LEU A 227 -3.45 -7.18 -4.94
CA LEU A 227 -3.03 -5.82 -5.30
C LEU A 227 -2.02 -5.83 -6.46
N LEU A 228 -1.13 -6.83 -6.53
CA LEU A 228 -0.20 -6.98 -7.65
C LEU A 228 -0.93 -7.09 -8.99
N SER A 229 -1.93 -7.97 -9.10
CA SER A 229 -2.66 -8.12 -10.35
C SER A 229 -3.57 -6.93 -10.63
N ARG A 230 -4.24 -6.39 -9.60
CA ARG A 230 -5.26 -5.36 -9.75
C ARG A 230 -4.72 -3.95 -9.97
N LYS A 231 -3.59 -3.62 -9.35
CA LYS A 231 -3.01 -2.26 -9.33
C LYS A 231 -1.70 -2.15 -10.09
N PHE A 232 -0.92 -3.23 -10.14
CA PHE A 232 0.38 -3.26 -10.81
C PHE A 232 0.38 -4.04 -12.12
N ASN A 233 -0.73 -4.70 -12.47
CA ASN A 233 -0.86 -5.58 -13.64
C ASN A 233 0.17 -6.72 -13.65
N ILE A 234 0.52 -7.25 -12.48
CA ILE A 234 1.45 -8.37 -12.29
C ILE A 234 0.65 -9.59 -11.86
N THR A 235 0.63 -10.62 -12.70
CA THR A 235 0.05 -11.92 -12.34
C THR A 235 1.11 -12.79 -11.64
N PRO A 236 0.73 -13.60 -10.63
CA PRO A 236 1.63 -14.53 -9.97
C PRO A 236 2.18 -15.62 -10.90
#